data_AF-A0A142BHC5-F1
#
_entry.id   AF-A0A142BHC5-F1
#
_cell.length_a   1.000
_cell.length_b   1.000
_cell.length_c   1.000
_cell.angle_alpha   90.00
_cell.angle_beta   90.00
_cell.angle_gamma   90.00
#
_symmetry.space_group_name_H-M   'P 1'
#
loop_
_entity.id
_entity.type
_entity.pdbx_description
1 polymer ?
#
loop_
_entity_poly.entity_id
_entity_poly.type
_entity_poly.pdbx_seq_one_letter_code
_entity_poly.pdbx_strand_id
1 'polypeptide(L)' 'MIDEQTDRLSKLETEAERAAYLLSIGVTAKITIEDLTPVYRAVVGSMQLSITSDSEEEAIRKGTEWLKQKADPTTYRRC' A
#
# COMPACT_ATOMS: atom_id res chain seq x y z
N MET A 1 -12.83 20.54 10.82
CA MET A 1 -12.66 20.10 9.42
C MET A 1 -12.18 18.68 9.48
N ILE A 2 -13.08 17.72 9.27
CA ILE A 2 -12.73 16.30 9.19
C ILE A 2 -12.61 16.04 7.70
N ASP A 3 -11.40 15.72 7.25
CA ASP A 3 -11.06 15.50 5.84
C ASP A 3 -12.09 14.59 5.16
N GLU A 4 -12.72 15.08 4.11
CA GLU A 4 -13.69 14.38 3.25
C GLU A 4 -13.13 13.05 2.71
N GLN A 5 -11.80 12.90 2.72
CA GLN A 5 -11.06 11.69 2.38
C GLN A 5 -11.24 10.57 3.41
N THR A 6 -11.40 10.89 4.70
CA THR A 6 -11.59 9.91 5.78
C THR A 6 -13.00 9.28 5.73
N ASP A 7 -14.00 10.04 5.27
CA ASP A 7 -15.39 9.59 5.18
C ASP A 7 -15.62 8.57 4.05
N ARG A 8 -14.95 8.77 2.90
CA ARG A 8 -14.96 7.79 1.79
C ARG A 8 -14.21 6.51 2.09
N LEU A 9 -13.10 6.62 2.82
CA LEU A 9 -12.27 5.48 3.20
C LEU A 9 -12.96 4.57 4.24
N SER A 10 -13.84 5.15 5.07
CA SER A 10 -14.66 4.44 6.05
C SER A 10 -15.90 3.79 5.44
N LYS A 11 -16.27 4.17 4.20
CA LYS A 11 -17.41 3.63 3.44
C LYS A 11 -17.04 2.46 2.51
N LEU A 12 -15.76 2.13 2.38
CA LEU A 12 -15.30 0.94 1.65
C LEU A 12 -15.32 -0.24 2.62
N GLU A 13 -16.36 -1.06 2.54
CA GLU A 13 -16.68 -2.15 3.48
C GLU A 13 -15.62 -3.26 3.50
N THR A 14 -14.77 -3.38 2.49
CA THR A 14 -13.82 -4.48 2.36
C THR A 14 -12.37 -4.02 2.15
N GLU A 15 -11.42 -4.75 2.76
CA GLU A 15 -9.97 -4.54 2.53
C GLU A 15 -9.61 -4.63 1.04
N ALA A 16 -10.36 -5.42 0.26
CA ALA A 16 -10.15 -5.64 -1.16
C ALA A 16 -10.45 -4.40 -2.02
N GLU A 17 -11.58 -3.73 -1.79
CA GLU A 17 -11.91 -2.50 -2.53
C GLU A 17 -10.96 -1.35 -2.19
N ARG A 18 -10.53 -1.27 -0.93
CA ARG A 18 -9.50 -0.30 -0.50
C ARG A 18 -8.20 -0.57 -1.21
N ALA A 19 -7.77 -1.83 -1.30
CA ALA A 19 -6.55 -2.21 -2.00
C ALA A 19 -6.64 -1.95 -3.52
N ALA A 20 -7.78 -2.21 -4.16
CA ALA A 20 -8.00 -1.92 -5.58
C ALA A 20 -7.97 -0.41 -5.87
N TYR A 21 -8.59 0.40 -5.01
CA TYR A 21 -8.51 1.87 -5.10
C TYR A 21 -7.07 2.37 -4.91
N LEU A 22 -6.34 1.83 -3.93
CA LEU A 22 -4.94 2.15 -3.70
C LEU A 22 -4.05 1.76 -4.91
N LEU A 23 -4.30 0.61 -5.56
CA LEU A 23 -3.62 0.23 -6.79
C LEU A 23 -3.86 1.24 -7.92
N SER A 24 -5.07 1.78 -8.04
CA SER A 24 -5.40 2.77 -9.06
C SER A 24 -4.68 4.11 -8.88
N ILE A 25 -4.34 4.47 -7.62
CA ILE A 25 -3.57 5.68 -7.30
C ILE A 25 -2.09 5.50 -7.66
N GLY A 26 -1.60 4.27 -7.62
CA GLY A 26 -0.21 3.93 -7.89
C GLY A 26 0.64 3.89 -6.62
N VAL A 27 1.52 2.89 -6.56
CA VAL A 27 2.47 2.72 -5.45
C VAL A 27 3.73 3.51 -5.74
N THR A 28 4.12 4.35 -4.79
CA THR A 28 5.40 5.07 -4.78
C THR A 28 6.24 4.60 -3.61
N ALA A 29 7.47 5.08 -3.51
CA ALA A 29 8.30 4.84 -2.34
C ALA A 29 8.80 6.16 -1.76
N LYS A 30 9.01 6.16 -0.44
CA LYS A 30 9.54 7.28 0.32
C LYS A 30 10.66 6.79 1.22
N ILE A 31 11.75 7.55 1.28
CA ILE A 31 12.83 7.27 2.20
C ILE A 31 12.35 7.57 3.63
N THR A 32 12.55 6.60 4.52
CA THR A 32 12.27 6.67 5.95
C THR A 32 13.50 6.19 6.70
N ILE A 33 13.65 6.60 7.96
CA ILE A 33 14.74 6.14 8.81
C ILE A 33 14.16 5.12 9.79
N GLU A 34 14.61 3.88 9.69
CA GLU A 34 14.35 2.81 10.67
C GLU A 34 15.68 2.40 11.30
N ASP A 35 15.75 2.34 12.62
CA ASP A 35 16.97 1.96 13.36
C ASP A 35 18.23 2.69 12.86
N LEU A 36 18.13 4.01 12.67
CA LEU A 36 19.18 4.90 12.17
C LEU A 36 19.66 4.62 10.73
N THR A 37 18.97 3.74 10.00
CA THR A 37 19.30 3.37 8.62
C THR A 37 18.24 3.92 7.66
N PRO A 38 18.64 4.59 6.56
CA PRO A 38 17.69 5.02 5.54
C PRO A 38 17.19 3.80 4.76
N VAL A 39 15.87 3.60 4.75
CA VAL A 39 15.18 2.55 4.01
C VAL A 39 14.08 3.15 3.12
N TYR A 40 13.76 2.49 2.01
CA TYR A 40 12.63 2.87 1.17
C TYR A 40 11.38 2.18 1.67
N ARG A 41 10.37 2.95 2.04
CA ARG A 41 9.05 2.46 2.43
C ARG A 41 8.07 2.66 1.29
N ALA A 42 7.27 1.64 0.98
CA ALA A 42 6.20 1.74 0.00
C ALA A 42 5.05 2.63 0.54
N VAL A 43 4.55 3.52 -0.31
CA VAL A 43 3.51 4.50 0.03
C VAL A 43 2.49 4.54 -1.10
N VAL A 44 1.22 4.73 -0.76
CA VAL A 44 0.16 5.01 -1.73
C VAL A 44 -0.59 6.27 -1.31
N GLY A 45 -0.47 7.33 -2.10
CA GLY A 45 -1.00 8.64 -1.74
C GLY A 45 -0.46 9.11 -0.38
N SER A 46 -1.32 9.20 0.62
CA SER A 46 -0.96 9.54 2.01
C SER A 46 -0.78 8.34 2.94
N MET A 47 -1.02 7.10 2.47
CA MET A 47 -0.90 5.88 3.26
C MET A 47 0.49 5.26 3.16
N GLN A 48 1.12 5.02 4.30
CA GLN A 48 2.38 4.30 4.37
C GLN A 48 2.11 2.81 4.59
N LEU A 49 2.65 1.97 3.70
CA LEU A 49 2.59 0.52 3.84
C LEU A 49 3.72 0.06 4.77
N SER A 50 3.49 -1.04 5.51
CA SER A 50 4.53 -1.71 6.31
C SER A 50 5.50 -2.54 5.47
N ILE A 51 5.78 -2.08 4.25
CA ILE A 51 6.68 -2.72 3.30
C ILE A 51 7.88 -1.80 3.11
N THR A 52 9.05 -2.30 3.50
CA THR A 52 10.32 -1.60 3.36
C THR A 52 11.30 -2.41 2.50
N SER A 53 12.24 -1.71 1.88
CA SER A 53 13.34 -2.31 1.12
C SER A 53 14.52 -1.34 1.06
N ASP A 54 15.69 -1.85 0.73
CA ASP A 54 16.90 -1.03 0.55
C ASP A 54 16.92 -0.27 -0.79
N SER A 55 16.01 -0.62 -1.70
CA SER A 55 15.83 0.00 -3.02
C SER A 55 14.41 0.52 -3.21
N GLU A 56 14.31 1.68 -3.85
CA GLU A 56 13.05 2.33 -4.21
C GLU A 56 12.17 1.43 -5.08
N GLU A 57 12.73 0.87 -6.16
CA GLU A 57 12.02 -0.01 -7.08
C GLU A 57 11.50 -1.26 -6.39
N GLU A 58 12.29 -1.80 -5.46
CA GLU A 58 11.93 -3.03 -4.75
C GLU A 58 10.82 -2.78 -3.73
N ALA A 59 10.85 -1.63 -3.04
CA ALA A 59 9.77 -1.19 -2.16
C ALA A 59 8.46 -0.99 -2.95
N ILE A 60 8.52 -0.33 -4.11
CA ILE A 60 7.35 -0.14 -4.99
C ILE A 60 6.81 -1.48 -5.48
N ARG A 61 7.69 -2.38 -5.95
CA ARG A 61 7.30 -3.72 -6.43
C ARG A 61 6.61 -4.53 -5.33
N LYS A 62 7.24 -4.64 -4.16
CA LYS A 62 6.68 -5.38 -3.01
C LYS A 62 5.36 -4.76 -2.53
N GLY A 63 5.28 -3.43 -2.47
CA GLY A 63 4.05 -2.72 -2.09
C GLY A 63 2.91 -2.95 -3.10
N THR A 64 3.23 -2.98 -4.39
CA THR A 64 2.28 -3.27 -5.47
C THR A 64 1.78 -4.71 -5.39
N GLU A 65 2.68 -5.68 -5.20
CA GLU A 65 2.30 -7.09 -5.03
C GLU A 65 1.44 -7.31 -3.79
N TRP A 66 1.81 -6.70 -2.67
CA TRP A 66 1.03 -6.77 -1.44
C TRP A 66 -0.39 -6.23 -1.62
N LEU A 67 -0.54 -5.09 -2.31
CA LEU A 67 -1.86 -4.54 -2.62
C LEU A 67 -2.64 -5.42 -3.60
N LYS A 68 -1.99 -6.03 -4.60
CA LYS A 68 -2.65 -7.00 -5.49
C LYS A 68 -3.17 -8.21 -4.73
N GLN A 69 -2.38 -8.74 -3.78
CA GLN A 69 -2.81 -9.84 -2.92
C GLN A 69 -4.00 -9.46 -2.03
N LYS A 70 -4.00 -8.23 -1.52
CA LYS A 70 -5.10 -7.71 -0.70
C LYS A 70 -6.36 -7.41 -1.52
N ALA A 71 -6.21 -6.96 -2.77
CA ALA A 71 -7.31 -6.67 -3.68
C ALA A 71 -8.01 -7.94 -4.19
N ASP A 72 -7.30 -9.07 -4.27
CA ASP A 72 -7.87 -10.36 -4.67
C ASP A 72 -7.32 -11.52 -3.82
N PRO A 73 -7.88 -11.77 -2.62
CA PRO A 73 -7.51 -12.91 -1.79
C PRO A 73 -7.96 -14.26 -2.38
N THR A 74 -8.79 -14.25 -3.42
CA THR A 74 -9.41 -15.45 -4.03
C THR A 74 -8.49 -16.19 -5.00
N THR A 75 -7.45 -15.52 -5.51
CA THR A 75 -6.54 -16.10 -6.51
C THR A 75 -5.59 -17.18 -5.95
N TYR A 76 -5.45 -17.33 -4.62
CA TYR A 76 -4.56 -18.35 -4.02
C TYR A 76 -5.28 -19.47 -3.22
N ARG A 77 -6.52 -19.82 -3.57
CA ARG A 77 -7.19 -21.05 -3.09
C ARG A 77 -7.09 -22.25 -4.05
N ARG A 78 -6.31 -22.14 -5.12
CA ARG A 78 -5.96 -23.25 -6.00
C ARG A 78 -4.47 -23.24 -6.31
N CYS A 79 -3.72 -24.06 -5.58
CA CYS A 79 -2.85 -25.13 -6.11
C CYS A 79 -2.31 -25.91 -4.92
#